data_AF-A0A2E2BGL1-F1
#
_entry.id   AF-A0A2E2BGL1-F1
#
_cell.length_a   1.000
_cell.length_b   1.000
_cell.length_c   1.000
_cell.angle_alpha   90.00
_cell.angle_beta   90.00
_cell.angle_gamma   90.00
#
_symmetry.space_group_name_H-M   'P 1'
#
loop_
_entity.id
_entity.type
_entity.pdbx_description
1 polymer ?
#
loop_
_entity_poly.entity_id
_entity_poly.type
_entity_poly.pdbx_seq_one_letter_code
_entity_poly.pdbx_strand_id
1 'polypeptide(L)'
;MKKFKFSKPLTNNSNKFISLDFEVISENKNITDLTSTYIISKIWRGKFFIKRLINKVFKHKINKKLNWNKKFWDEIKILNTKFSYKLPDQVSSLEQLKDILVNETNSKRMKDILKYQKLLKENINMNLPLFITGNALNRLGANVNSDDIYFLDGSRRLIANILNDNINNKALIIELK
;
A
#
# COMPACT_ATOMS: atom_id res chain seq x y z
N MET A 1 -4.65 20.66 3.80
CA MET A 1 -4.15 19.55 2.95
C MET A 1 -4.76 18.24 3.42
N LYS A 2 -5.21 17.36 2.51
CA LYS A 2 -5.86 16.10 2.89
C LYS A 2 -4.85 15.13 3.52
N LYS A 3 -5.27 14.44 4.59
CA LYS A 3 -4.43 13.49 5.34
C LYS A 3 -5.14 12.16 5.50
N PHE A 4 -4.36 11.09 5.60
CA PHE A 4 -4.87 9.75 5.90
C PHE A 4 -4.02 9.07 6.96
N LYS A 5 -4.61 8.11 7.68
CA LYS A 5 -3.90 7.28 8.65
C LYS A 5 -4.03 5.81 8.29
N PHE A 6 -2.99 5.03 8.57
CA PHE A 6 -3.02 3.58 8.41
C PHE A 6 -2.18 2.90 9.47
N SER A 7 -2.73 1.83 10.06
CA SER A 7 -2.01 0.99 11.02
C SER A 7 -1.62 -0.33 10.35
N LYS A 8 -0.32 -0.55 10.16
CA LYS A 8 0.22 -1.80 9.61
C LYS A 8 0.65 -2.73 10.75
N PRO A 9 0.04 -3.91 10.92
CA PRO A 9 0.54 -4.86 11.92
C PRO A 9 1.95 -5.33 11.54
N LEU A 10 2.85 -5.56 12.49
CA LEU A 10 4.22 -6.00 12.20
C LEU A 10 4.24 -7.30 11.38
N THR A 11 3.47 -8.28 11.83
CA THR A 11 3.23 -9.56 11.17
C THR A 11 1.73 -9.85 11.11
N ASN A 12 1.31 -10.93 10.45
CA ASN A 12 -0.12 -11.21 10.25
C ASN A 12 -0.89 -11.46 11.57
N ASN A 13 -0.19 -11.87 12.64
CA ASN A 13 -0.77 -12.20 13.94
C ASN A 13 -0.37 -11.22 15.04
N SER A 14 0.31 -10.12 14.69
CA SER A 14 0.82 -9.17 15.67
C SER A 14 -0.26 -8.22 16.15
N ASN A 15 -0.27 -7.95 17.46
CA ASN A 15 -1.00 -6.84 18.08
C ASN A 15 -0.19 -5.52 18.10
N LYS A 16 1.01 -5.51 17.52
CA LYS A 16 1.87 -4.32 17.40
C LYS A 16 1.73 -3.73 16.00
N PHE A 17 1.61 -2.41 15.91
CA PHE A 17 1.33 -1.71 14.66
C PHE A 17 2.33 -0.58 14.40
N ILE A 18 2.85 -0.55 13.17
CA ILE A 18 3.49 0.66 12.63
C ILE A 18 2.38 1.59 12.19
N SER A 19 2.36 2.79 12.74
CA SER A 19 1.42 3.84 12.33
C SER A 19 2.02 4.63 11.18
N LEU A 20 1.21 4.89 10.16
CA LEU A 20 1.58 5.69 8.99
C LEU A 20 0.64 6.87 8.88
N ASP A 21 1.21 8.08 8.77
CA ASP A 21 0.47 9.31 8.52
C ASP A 21 0.81 9.80 7.11
N PHE A 22 -0.20 9.87 6.25
CA PHE A 22 -0.06 10.27 4.85
C PHE A 22 -0.50 11.71 4.65
N GLU A 23 0.26 12.40 3.81
CA GLU A 23 -0.01 13.75 3.39
C GLU A 23 -0.07 13.83 1.87
N VAL A 24 -1.17 14.36 1.33
CA VAL A 24 -1.34 14.50 -0.13
C VAL A 24 -0.48 15.64 -0.66
N ILE A 25 0.40 15.33 -1.61
CA ILE A 25 1.28 16.30 -2.27
C ILE A 25 0.65 16.80 -3.56
N SER A 26 0.08 15.88 -4.33
CA SER A 26 -0.57 16.17 -5.60
C SER A 26 -1.60 15.11 -5.94
N GLU A 27 -2.49 15.45 -6.86
CA GLU A 27 -3.45 14.51 -7.43
C GLU A 27 -3.24 14.37 -8.94
N ASN A 28 -3.41 13.15 -9.43
CA ASN A 28 -3.49 12.86 -10.85
C ASN A 28 -4.90 12.38 -11.18
N LYS A 29 -5.63 13.22 -11.92
CA LYS A 29 -7.00 12.92 -12.37
C LYS A 29 -7.03 11.88 -13.49
N ASN A 30 -5.89 11.60 -14.12
CA ASN A 30 -5.76 10.63 -15.19
C ASN A 30 -5.12 9.32 -14.68
N ILE A 31 -5.92 8.26 -14.66
CA ILE A 31 -5.47 6.95 -14.20
C ILE A 31 -4.52 6.24 -15.17
N THR A 32 -4.40 6.72 -16.42
CA THR A 32 -3.50 6.10 -17.40
C THR A 32 -2.10 6.01 -16.85
N ASP A 33 -1.64 7.02 -16.11
CA ASP A 33 -0.27 7.10 -15.60
C ASP A 33 0.01 6.00 -14.57
N LEU A 34 -0.92 5.72 -13.66
CA LEU A 34 -0.80 4.57 -12.75
C LEU A 34 -0.82 3.26 -13.54
N THR A 35 -1.74 3.12 -14.49
CA THR A 35 -1.94 1.84 -15.19
C THR A 35 -0.82 1.51 -16.17
N SER A 36 -0.12 2.51 -16.71
CA SER A 36 0.99 2.35 -17.65
C SER A 36 2.34 2.17 -16.95
N THR A 37 2.56 2.86 -15.82
CA THR A 37 3.88 2.91 -15.17
C THR A 37 4.01 2.02 -13.93
N TYR A 38 2.90 1.62 -13.29
CA TYR A 38 2.96 0.85 -12.06
C TYR A 38 3.25 -0.63 -12.35
N ILE A 39 4.51 -1.02 -12.15
CA ILE A 39 4.99 -2.39 -12.39
C ILE A 39 4.80 -3.23 -11.12
N ILE A 40 3.91 -4.23 -11.23
CA ILE A 40 3.65 -5.21 -10.15
C ILE A 40 4.23 -6.57 -10.50
N SER A 41 4.25 -6.91 -11.79
CA SER A 41 4.94 -8.10 -12.31
C SER A 41 5.37 -7.88 -13.76
N LYS A 42 6.27 -8.73 -14.26
CA LYS A 42 6.72 -8.68 -15.67
C LYS A 42 5.56 -8.94 -16.67
N ILE A 43 4.55 -9.71 -16.27
CA ILE A 43 3.50 -10.23 -17.16
C ILE A 43 2.18 -9.44 -17.03
N TRP A 44 1.90 -8.87 -15.85
CA TRP A 44 0.63 -8.23 -15.58
C TRP A 44 0.79 -6.75 -15.24
N ARG A 45 0.23 -5.90 -16.09
CA ARG A 45 0.19 -4.42 -15.96
C ARG A 45 -1.24 -3.92 -16.25
N GLY A 46 -1.51 -2.64 -16.04
CA GLY A 46 -2.75 -2.01 -16.48
C GLY A 46 -3.96 -2.18 -15.55
N LYS A 47 -5.09 -1.62 -16.00
CA LYS A 47 -6.40 -1.63 -15.32
C LYS A 47 -6.84 -3.05 -14.90
N PHE A 48 -6.63 -4.02 -15.79
CA PHE A 48 -7.00 -5.42 -15.55
C PHE A 48 -6.31 -6.00 -14.31
N PHE A 49 -5.04 -5.68 -14.12
CA PHE A 49 -4.31 -6.19 -12.96
C PHE A 49 -4.76 -5.51 -11.66
N ILE A 50 -4.89 -4.18 -11.64
CA ILE A 50 -5.39 -3.46 -10.46
C ILE A 50 -6.76 -4.02 -10.04
N LYS A 51 -7.64 -4.27 -11.01
CA LYS A 51 -8.91 -4.97 -10.79
C LYS A 51 -8.73 -6.34 -10.15
N ARG A 52 -7.85 -7.20 -10.67
CA ARG A 52 -7.56 -8.51 -10.08
C ARG A 52 -7.01 -8.41 -8.67
N LEU A 53 -6.18 -7.41 -8.40
CA LEU A 53 -5.58 -7.21 -7.09
C LEU A 53 -6.63 -6.77 -6.06
N ILE A 54 -7.49 -5.79 -6.41
CA ILE A 54 -8.61 -5.38 -5.56
C ILE A 54 -9.50 -6.59 -5.26
N ASN A 55 -9.86 -7.38 -6.28
CA ASN A 55 -10.61 -8.61 -6.09
C ASN A 55 -9.92 -9.57 -5.12
N LYS A 56 -8.62 -9.83 -5.32
CA LYS A 56 -7.86 -10.78 -4.50
C LYS A 56 -7.81 -10.35 -3.03
N VAL A 57 -7.54 -9.07 -2.78
CA VAL A 57 -7.34 -8.53 -1.42
C VAL A 57 -8.67 -8.37 -0.69
N PHE A 58 -9.73 -7.93 -1.38
CA PHE A 58 -10.98 -7.53 -0.74
C PHE A 58 -12.16 -8.48 -0.98
N LYS A 59 -11.99 -9.63 -1.66
CA LYS A 59 -13.09 -10.59 -1.90
C LYS A 59 -13.88 -10.98 -0.64
N HIS A 60 -13.23 -11.01 0.54
CA HIS A 60 -13.86 -11.36 1.81
C HIS A 60 -14.50 -10.17 2.53
N LYS A 61 -14.15 -8.94 2.17
CA LYS A 61 -14.73 -7.70 2.72
C LYS A 61 -15.91 -7.18 1.88
N ILE A 62 -16.27 -7.92 0.83
CA ILE A 62 -17.26 -7.54 -0.17
C ILE A 62 -18.37 -8.57 -0.10
N ASN A 63 -19.42 -8.24 0.67
CA ASN A 63 -20.50 -9.15 1.04
C ASN A 63 -21.37 -9.61 -0.14
N LYS A 64 -21.31 -8.92 -1.27
CA LYS A 64 -22.00 -9.22 -2.53
C LYS A 64 -21.01 -8.94 -3.65
N LYS A 65 -20.78 -9.90 -4.56
CA LYS A 65 -19.86 -9.85 -5.72
C LYS A 65 -19.46 -8.43 -6.15
N LEU A 66 -18.16 -8.19 -6.31
CA LEU A 66 -17.61 -6.89 -6.77
C LEU A 66 -18.35 -6.32 -7.98
N ASN A 67 -18.94 -5.14 -7.79
CA ASN A 67 -19.70 -4.41 -8.80
C ASN A 67 -18.75 -3.64 -9.73
N TRP A 68 -18.09 -4.37 -10.61
CA TRP A 68 -17.21 -3.78 -11.62
C TRP A 68 -18.00 -3.04 -12.70
N ASN A 69 -18.12 -1.73 -12.55
CA ASN A 69 -18.59 -0.84 -13.60
C ASN A 69 -17.42 -0.36 -14.47
N LYS A 70 -17.58 -0.33 -15.80
CA LYS A 70 -16.60 0.27 -16.72
C LYS A 70 -16.30 1.73 -16.35
N LYS A 71 -17.28 2.46 -15.82
CA LYS A 71 -17.18 3.86 -15.36
C LYS A 71 -16.28 4.04 -14.12
N PHE A 72 -15.98 2.99 -13.37
CA PHE A 72 -15.14 3.09 -12.16
C PHE A 72 -13.81 3.79 -12.45
N TRP A 73 -13.19 3.50 -13.60
CA TRP A 73 -11.91 4.10 -13.99
C TRP A 73 -12.00 5.60 -14.28
N ASP A 74 -13.18 6.07 -14.67
CA ASP A 74 -13.45 7.48 -14.98
C ASP A 74 -13.81 8.26 -13.69
N GLU A 75 -14.26 7.55 -12.67
CA GLU A 75 -14.68 8.07 -11.36
C GLU A 75 -13.55 8.14 -10.33
N ILE A 76 -12.34 7.65 -10.63
CA ILE A 76 -11.22 7.64 -9.69
C ILE A 76 -10.06 8.55 -10.10
N LYS A 77 -9.37 9.08 -9.10
CA LYS A 77 -8.11 9.81 -9.19
C LYS A 77 -7.03 9.13 -8.34
N ILE A 78 -5.78 9.42 -8.63
CA ILE A 78 -4.62 8.90 -7.90
C ILE A 78 -4.00 10.02 -7.10
N LEU A 79 -3.91 9.85 -5.78
CA LEU A 79 -3.21 10.78 -4.92
C LEU A 79 -1.76 10.36 -4.80
N ASN A 80 -0.85 11.29 -5.07
CA ASN A 80 0.56 11.17 -4.72
C ASN A 80 0.73 11.66 -3.29
N THR A 81 1.25 10.81 -2.43
CA THR A 81 1.39 11.11 -1.01
C THR A 81 2.82 10.95 -0.56
N LYS A 82 3.17 11.71 0.49
CA LYS A 82 4.30 11.43 1.37
C LYS A 82 3.75 10.80 2.65
N PHE A 83 4.53 9.97 3.31
CA PHE A 83 4.15 9.42 4.60
C PHE A 83 5.28 9.50 5.62
N SER A 84 4.94 9.78 6.87
CA SER A 84 5.78 9.51 8.02
C SER A 84 5.35 8.19 8.66
N TYR A 85 6.22 7.63 9.50
CA TYR A 85 5.90 6.43 10.27
C TYR A 85 6.22 6.64 11.75
N LYS A 86 5.47 5.96 12.61
CA LYS A 86 5.77 5.79 14.03
C LYS A 86 5.87 4.29 14.33
N LEU A 87 6.96 3.88 14.97
CA LEU A 87 7.11 2.52 15.48
C LEU A 87 6.12 2.26 16.63
N PRO A 88 5.73 0.99 16.86
CA PRO A 88 5.02 0.63 18.09
C PRO A 88 5.82 1.08 19.32
N ASP A 89 5.14 1.49 20.39
CA ASP A 89 5.82 2.03 21.59
C ASP A 89 6.80 1.03 22.24
N GLN A 90 6.64 -0.28 21.97
CA GLN A 90 7.53 -1.34 22.46
C GLN A 90 8.75 -1.61 21.55
N VAL A 91 8.90 -0.85 20.46
CA VAL A 91 10.00 -0.99 19.49
C VAL A 91 10.78 0.33 19.47
N SER A 92 11.98 0.32 20.05
CA SER A 92 12.80 1.52 20.27
C SER A 92 13.68 1.89 19.07
N SER A 93 13.95 0.95 18.15
CA SER A 93 14.80 1.21 16.99
C SER A 93 14.43 0.40 15.74
N LEU A 94 14.99 0.80 14.60
CA LEU A 94 14.84 0.06 13.34
C LEU A 94 15.57 -1.28 13.36
N GLU A 95 16.66 -1.41 14.11
CA GLU A 95 17.37 -2.67 14.35
C GLU A 95 16.46 -3.64 15.11
N GLN A 96 15.82 -3.19 16.19
CA GLN A 96 14.88 -4.02 16.94
C GLN A 96 13.67 -4.42 16.08
N LEU A 97 13.15 -3.49 15.26
CA LEU A 97 12.10 -3.80 14.29
C LEU A 97 12.56 -4.92 13.33
N LYS A 98 13.78 -4.81 12.81
CA LYS A 98 14.35 -5.79 11.88
C LYS A 98 14.44 -7.17 12.52
N ASP A 99 14.91 -7.27 13.76
CA ASP A 99 15.04 -8.54 14.47
C ASP A 99 13.68 -9.20 14.70
N ILE A 100 12.67 -8.43 15.13
CA ILE A 100 11.28 -8.91 15.25
C ILE A 100 10.79 -9.45 13.90
N LEU A 101 10.99 -8.69 12.82
CA LEU A 101 10.55 -9.11 11.49
C LEU A 101 11.27 -10.38 11.02
N VAL A 102 12.56 -10.53 11.29
CA VAL A 102 13.34 -11.74 10.94
C VAL A 102 12.78 -12.98 11.64
N ASN A 103 12.42 -12.85 12.91
CA ASN A 103 11.95 -13.98 13.73
C ASN A 103 10.48 -14.33 13.48
N GLU A 104 9.63 -13.35 13.22
CA GLU A 104 8.18 -13.55 13.13
C GLU A 104 7.63 -13.60 11.69
N THR A 105 8.43 -13.21 10.69
CA THR A 105 8.00 -13.22 9.29
C THR A 105 8.44 -14.50 8.59
N ASN A 106 7.58 -15.07 7.74
CA ASN A 106 7.95 -16.17 6.86
C ASN A 106 9.27 -15.91 6.11
N SER A 107 10.18 -16.89 6.11
CA SER A 107 11.54 -16.77 5.56
C SER A 107 11.60 -16.25 4.12
N LYS A 108 10.72 -16.73 3.24
CA LYS A 108 10.64 -16.25 1.85
C LYS A 108 10.26 -14.78 1.78
N ARG A 109 9.28 -14.37 2.60
CA ARG A 109 8.85 -12.97 2.66
C ARG A 109 9.94 -12.08 3.24
N MET A 110 10.66 -12.53 4.27
CA MET A 110 11.77 -11.77 4.85
C MET A 110 12.92 -11.62 3.85
N LYS A 111 13.27 -12.67 3.11
CA LYS A 111 14.26 -12.62 2.02
C LYS A 111 13.91 -11.54 0.99
N ASP A 112 12.65 -11.43 0.61
CA ASP A 112 12.20 -10.37 -0.31
C ASP A 112 12.33 -8.97 0.30
N ILE A 113 12.01 -8.79 1.59
CA ILE A 113 12.15 -7.51 2.29
C ILE A 113 13.61 -7.07 2.30
N LEU A 114 14.54 -7.94 2.69
CA LEU A 114 15.97 -7.64 2.72
C LEU A 114 16.52 -7.36 1.32
N LYS A 115 16.07 -8.10 0.31
CA LYS A 115 16.41 -7.80 -1.09
C LYS A 115 15.95 -6.40 -1.48
N TYR A 116 14.71 -6.04 -1.17
CA TYR A 116 14.18 -4.71 -1.51
C TYR A 116 14.88 -3.61 -0.72
N GLN A 117 15.27 -3.86 0.53
CA GLN A 117 16.05 -2.94 1.34
C GLN A 117 17.38 -2.60 0.65
N LYS A 118 18.10 -3.62 0.14
CA LYS A 118 19.34 -3.41 -0.62
C LYS A 118 19.10 -2.60 -1.91
N LEU A 119 18.12 -2.99 -2.72
CA LEU A 119 17.82 -2.31 -3.99
C LEU A 119 17.44 -0.84 -3.79
N LEU A 120 16.69 -0.52 -2.72
CA LEU A 120 16.32 0.86 -2.39
C LEU A 120 17.55 1.71 -2.01
N LYS A 121 18.52 1.14 -1.27
CA LYS A 121 19.79 1.84 -0.97
C LYS A 121 20.61 2.12 -2.23
N GLU A 122 20.49 1.27 -3.24
CA GLU A 122 21.11 1.42 -4.56
C GLU A 122 20.31 2.38 -5.48
N ASN A 123 19.32 3.10 -4.96
CA ASN A 123 18.43 4.00 -5.71
C ASN A 123 17.66 3.33 -6.87
N ILE A 124 17.46 2.01 -6.79
CA ILE A 124 16.67 1.28 -7.78
C ILE A 124 15.18 1.54 -7.55
N ASN A 125 14.48 2.01 -8.58
CA ASN A 125 13.04 2.26 -8.51
C ASN A 125 12.25 0.95 -8.39
N MET A 126 11.66 0.71 -7.22
CA MET A 126 10.87 -0.49 -6.91
C MET A 126 9.35 -0.28 -7.05
N ASN A 127 8.92 0.88 -7.56
CA ASN A 127 7.56 1.43 -7.45
C ASN A 127 7.11 1.71 -6.01
N LEU A 128 6.07 2.53 -5.89
CA LEU A 128 5.53 2.99 -4.62
C LEU A 128 4.56 1.97 -4.01
N PRO A 129 4.39 1.91 -2.67
CA PRO A 129 3.24 1.25 -2.06
C PRO A 129 1.92 1.83 -2.59
N LEU A 130 0.92 0.98 -2.76
CA LEU A 130 -0.39 1.35 -3.31
C LEU A 130 -1.49 1.07 -2.28
N PHE A 131 -2.35 2.05 -2.09
CA PHE A 131 -3.51 2.02 -1.21
C PHE A 131 -4.78 2.37 -1.99
N ILE A 132 -5.93 2.12 -1.37
CA ILE A 132 -7.25 2.48 -1.87
C ILE A 132 -8.13 2.98 -0.73
N THR A 133 -8.88 4.06 -0.96
CA THR A 133 -9.83 4.60 0.02
C THR A 133 -11.03 3.67 0.20
N GLY A 134 -11.63 3.71 1.40
CA GLY A 134 -12.87 2.99 1.71
C GLY A 134 -14.01 3.42 0.80
N ASN A 135 -14.14 4.72 0.52
CA ASN A 135 -15.14 5.22 -0.40
C ASN A 135 -15.01 4.58 -1.81
N ALA A 136 -13.78 4.49 -2.36
CA ALA A 136 -13.54 3.82 -3.64
C ALA A 136 -13.85 2.31 -3.60
N LEU A 137 -13.60 1.64 -2.47
CA LEU A 137 -13.99 0.24 -2.29
C LEU A 137 -15.52 0.07 -2.19
N ASN A 138 -16.20 0.97 -1.47
CA ASN A 138 -17.66 0.95 -1.32
C ASN A 138 -18.35 1.16 -2.67
N ARG A 139 -17.79 1.99 -3.55
CA ARG A 139 -18.26 2.12 -4.94
C ARG A 139 -18.22 0.81 -5.72
N LEU A 140 -17.30 -0.09 -5.37
CA LEU A 140 -17.17 -1.45 -5.92
C LEU A 140 -18.01 -2.50 -5.19
N GLY A 141 -18.82 -2.11 -4.21
CA GLY A 141 -19.71 -2.99 -3.44
C GLY A 141 -19.13 -3.50 -2.12
N ALA A 142 -18.01 -2.94 -1.64
CA ALA A 142 -17.55 -3.21 -0.28
C ALA A 142 -18.48 -2.60 0.78
N ASN A 143 -18.38 -3.13 2.00
CA ASN A 143 -19.02 -2.54 3.17
C ASN A 143 -17.92 -2.23 4.20
N VAL A 144 -17.20 -1.13 3.98
CA VAL A 144 -16.10 -0.68 4.84
C VAL A 144 -16.27 0.79 5.20
N ASN A 145 -15.57 1.27 6.22
CA ASN A 145 -15.61 2.69 6.55
C ASN A 145 -15.02 3.52 5.41
N SER A 146 -15.78 4.53 4.93
CA SER A 146 -15.43 5.35 3.78
C SER A 146 -14.21 6.24 4.00
N ASP A 147 -13.96 6.64 5.26
CA ASP A 147 -12.87 7.55 5.63
C ASP A 147 -11.51 6.84 5.79
N ASP A 148 -11.52 5.51 5.83
CA ASP A 148 -10.32 4.70 5.98
C ASP A 148 -9.58 4.53 4.65
N ILE A 149 -8.29 4.21 4.73
CA ILE A 149 -7.50 3.70 3.61
C ILE A 149 -7.09 2.25 3.85
N TYR A 150 -6.96 1.51 2.76
CA TYR A 150 -6.66 0.09 2.78
C TYR A 150 -5.46 -0.22 1.92
N PHE A 151 -4.59 -1.09 2.43
CA PHE A 151 -3.38 -1.53 1.74
C PHE A 151 -3.74 -2.41 0.55
N LEU A 152 -3.32 -2.03 -0.67
CA LEU A 152 -3.61 -2.77 -1.90
C LEU A 152 -2.37 -3.53 -2.40
N ASP A 153 -1.21 -2.88 -2.53
CA ASP A 153 0.03 -3.50 -3.00
C ASP A 153 1.31 -2.95 -2.35
N GLY A 154 2.37 -3.77 -2.37
CA GLY A 154 3.72 -3.33 -2.07
C GLY A 154 4.15 -3.44 -0.61
N SER A 155 3.53 -4.32 0.19
CA SER A 155 3.79 -4.39 1.65
C SER A 155 5.25 -4.68 1.99
N ARG A 156 5.92 -5.51 1.18
CA ARG A 156 7.35 -5.80 1.33
C ARG A 156 8.22 -4.57 1.04
N ARG A 157 7.85 -3.74 0.05
CA ARG A 157 8.55 -2.50 -0.31
C ARG A 157 8.36 -1.43 0.75
N LEU A 158 7.15 -1.30 1.28
CA LEU A 158 6.86 -0.40 2.39
C LEU A 158 7.75 -0.71 3.59
N ILE A 159 7.80 -1.96 4.03
CA ILE A 159 8.61 -2.37 5.18
C ILE A 159 10.11 -2.20 4.89
N ALA A 160 10.58 -2.59 3.71
CA ALA A 160 11.97 -2.38 3.30
C ALA A 160 12.37 -0.89 3.32
N ASN A 161 11.45 -0.01 2.93
CA ASN A 161 11.67 1.44 2.97
C ASN A 161 11.72 1.97 4.41
N ILE A 162 10.83 1.51 5.30
CA ILE A 162 10.86 1.85 6.74
C ILE A 162 12.18 1.40 7.36
N LEU A 163 12.66 0.18 7.05
CA LEU A 163 13.95 -0.33 7.51
C LEU A 163 15.17 0.41 6.93
N ASN A 164 14.97 1.28 5.93
CA ASN A 164 15.97 2.20 5.39
C ASN A 164 15.71 3.63 5.86
N ASP A 165 15.09 3.80 7.02
CA ASP A 165 14.73 5.10 7.57
C ASP A 165 13.92 5.98 6.60
N ASN A 166 13.01 5.32 5.88
CA ASN A 166 12.03 5.96 5.02
C ASN A 166 12.61 6.81 3.87
N ILE A 167 13.77 6.43 3.33
CA ILE A 167 14.47 7.13 2.22
C ILE A 167 13.58 7.47 1.01
N ASN A 168 12.57 6.63 0.70
CA ASN A 168 11.54 6.90 -0.29
C ASN A 168 10.15 6.90 0.35
N ASN A 169 9.84 7.97 1.06
CA ASN A 169 8.61 8.14 1.83
C ASN A 169 7.34 8.40 1.00
N LYS A 170 7.26 7.92 -0.24
CA LYS A 170 6.13 8.18 -1.15
C LYS A 170 5.20 6.99 -1.25
N ALA A 171 3.91 7.25 -1.42
CA ALA A 171 2.89 6.24 -1.69
C ALA A 171 1.80 6.77 -2.62
N LEU A 172 1.05 5.84 -3.22
CA LEU A 172 -0.09 6.14 -4.09
C LEU A 172 -1.39 5.71 -3.42
N ILE A 173 -2.43 6.53 -3.53
CA ILE A 173 -3.77 6.21 -3.01
C ILE A 173 -4.80 6.34 -4.14
N ILE A 174 -5.56 5.26 -4.39
CA ILE A 174 -6.73 5.29 -5.28
C ILE A 174 -7.91 5.89 -4.52
N GLU A 175 -8.47 6.95 -5.07
CA GLU A 175 -9.57 7.72 -4.47
C GLU A 175 -10.66 8.02 -5.50
N LEU A 176 -11.91 8.12 -5.06
CA LEU A 176 -12.99 8.65 -5.90
C LEU A 176 -12.82 10.17 -6.13
N LYS A 177 -13.11 10.62 -7.35
CA LYS A 177 -13.06 12.03 -7.73
C LYS A 177 -14.04 12.88 -6.92
#